data_AF-A0A9D8GUR2-F1
#
_entry.id   AF-A0A9D8GUR2-F1
#
_cell.length_a   1.000
_cell.length_b   1.000
_cell.length_c   1.000
_cell.angle_alpha   90.00
_cell.angle_beta   90.00
_cell.angle_gamma   90.00
#
_symmetry.space_group_name_H-M   'P 1'
#
loop_
_entity.id
_entity.type
_entity.pdbx_description
1 polymer ?
#
loop_
_entity_poly.entity_id
_entity_poly.type
_entity_poly.pdbx_seq_one_letter_code
_entity_poly.pdbx_strand_id
1 'polypeptide(L)'
;MKRSKVSLPKTLEGFATKRGISTRLLLLFLALFIVAVTLAPSTQRYFAQRAQVSALRADLDSNYKELEEARAELQRWRDPDYVKSEARNRLHFVLPGERQYIILGAKPTIDSDNQGATPINQDFPLGIPWYSRVILSITSVGVGASAP
;
A
#
# COMPACT_ATOMS: atom_id res chain seq x y z
N MET A 1 -40.38 -21.80 -45.84
CA MET A 1 -39.73 -22.30 -44.61
C MET A 1 -40.79 -22.73 -43.60
N LYS A 2 -40.79 -24.02 -43.20
CA LYS A 2 -41.83 -24.68 -42.38
C LYS A 2 -41.73 -24.26 -40.90
N ARG A 3 -42.86 -23.91 -40.28
CA ARG A 3 -42.97 -23.67 -38.83
C ARG A 3 -43.09 -25.03 -38.12
N SER A 4 -42.08 -25.39 -37.33
CA SER A 4 -42.09 -26.58 -36.48
C SER A 4 -43.04 -26.36 -35.31
N LYS A 5 -44.13 -27.14 -35.23
CA LYS A 5 -44.98 -27.20 -34.04
C LYS A 5 -44.29 -28.07 -33.01
N VAL A 6 -43.86 -27.47 -31.90
CA VAL A 6 -43.36 -28.18 -30.73
C VAL A 6 -44.52 -28.98 -30.14
N SER A 7 -44.54 -30.28 -30.38
CA SER A 7 -45.47 -31.21 -29.75
C SER A 7 -44.92 -31.62 -28.38
N LEU A 8 -45.49 -31.07 -27.32
CA LEU A 8 -45.22 -31.52 -25.95
C LEU A 8 -45.76 -32.94 -25.74
N PRO A 9 -44.97 -33.87 -25.15
CA PRO A 9 -45.42 -35.23 -24.88
C PRO A 9 -46.49 -35.24 -23.78
N LYS A 10 -47.66 -35.81 -24.08
CA LYS A 10 -48.83 -35.97 -23.17
C LYS A 10 -48.62 -37.01 -22.06
N THR A 11 -47.40 -37.46 -21.80
CA THR A 11 -47.12 -38.59 -20.90
C THR A 11 -46.90 -38.20 -19.44
N LEU A 12 -46.98 -36.91 -19.10
CA LEU A 12 -46.80 -36.43 -17.73
C LEU A 12 -48.11 -36.17 -16.96
N GLU A 13 -49.28 -36.30 -17.60
CA GLU A 13 -50.57 -36.07 -16.92
C GLU A 13 -50.94 -37.17 -15.91
N GLY A 14 -50.31 -38.35 -15.97
CA GLY A 14 -50.64 -39.47 -15.08
C GLY A 14 -49.97 -39.44 -13.70
N PHE A 15 -48.86 -38.69 -13.55
CA PHE A 15 -48.07 -38.72 -12.31
C PHE A 15 -48.48 -37.67 -11.27
N ALA A 16 -49.13 -36.57 -11.70
CA ALA A 16 -49.55 -35.51 -10.79
C ALA A 16 -50.87 -35.83 -10.06
N THR A 17 -51.74 -36.67 -10.64
CA THR A 17 -53.12 -36.87 -10.16
C THR A 17 -53.23 -37.76 -8.91
N LYS A 18 -52.15 -38.40 -8.45
CA LYS A 18 -52.15 -39.23 -7.23
C LYS A 18 -51.91 -38.45 -5.91
N ARG A 19 -51.56 -37.17 -5.98
CA ARG A 19 -51.57 -36.24 -4.84
C ARG A 19 -52.48 -35.10 -5.27
N GLY A 20 -53.53 -34.75 -4.53
CA GLY A 20 -54.59 -33.79 -4.91
C GLY A 20 -54.14 -32.33 -5.15
N ILE A 21 -53.07 -32.13 -5.93
CA ILE A 21 -52.43 -30.88 -6.23
C ILE A 21 -52.82 -30.57 -7.68
N SER A 22 -53.69 -29.58 -7.84
CA SER A 22 -54.11 -29.10 -9.16
C SER A 22 -52.89 -28.79 -10.03
N THR A 23 -52.91 -29.20 -11.29
CA THR A 23 -51.87 -28.87 -12.29
C THR A 23 -51.59 -27.36 -12.35
N ARG A 24 -52.59 -26.53 -12.04
CA ARG A 24 -52.45 -25.06 -11.93
C ARG A 24 -51.54 -24.63 -10.77
N LEU A 25 -51.65 -25.29 -9.62
CA LEU A 25 -50.77 -25.03 -8.47
C LEU A 25 -49.33 -25.42 -8.78
N LEU A 26 -49.13 -26.55 -9.47
CA LEU A 26 -47.80 -26.98 -9.88
C LEU A 26 -47.15 -25.99 -10.87
N LEU A 27 -47.92 -25.49 -11.84
CA LEU A 27 -47.47 -24.45 -12.77
C LEU A 27 -47.17 -23.12 -12.07
N LEU A 28 -48.01 -22.70 -11.12
CA LEU A 28 -47.76 -21.50 -10.31
C LEU A 28 -46.49 -21.62 -9.48
N PHE A 29 -46.26 -22.77 -8.85
CA PHE A 29 -45.05 -23.01 -8.07
C PHE A 29 -43.80 -23.01 -8.94
N LEU A 30 -43.87 -23.62 -10.12
CA LEU A 30 -42.77 -23.61 -11.09
C LEU A 30 -42.48 -22.18 -11.58
N ALA A 31 -43.51 -21.39 -11.88
CA ALA A 31 -43.35 -19.99 -12.27
C ALA A 31 -42.70 -19.16 -11.15
N LEU A 32 -43.17 -19.31 -9.91
CA LEU A 32 -42.59 -18.64 -8.75
C LEU A 32 -41.13 -19.05 -8.53
N PHE A 33 -40.82 -20.34 -8.71
CA PHE A 33 -39.46 -20.86 -8.60
C PHE A 33 -38.53 -20.25 -9.66
N ILE A 34 -38.98 -20.16 -10.91
CA ILE A 34 -38.22 -19.51 -11.99
C ILE A 34 -37.97 -18.03 -11.67
N VAL A 35 -38.97 -17.30 -11.18
CA VAL A 35 -38.82 -15.91 -10.75
C VAL A 35 -37.80 -15.79 -9.62
N ALA A 36 -37.89 -16.64 -8.59
CA ALA A 36 -36.96 -16.64 -7.46
C ALA A 36 -35.51 -16.92 -7.89
N VAL A 37 -35.28 -17.91 -8.75
CA VAL A 37 -33.94 -18.24 -9.29
C VAL A 37 -33.39 -17.11 -10.16
N THR A 38 -34.26 -16.42 -10.92
CA THR A 38 -33.85 -15.28 -11.76
C THR A 38 -33.52 -14.05 -10.92
N LEU A 39 -34.20 -13.84 -9.78
CA LEU A 39 -33.99 -12.70 -8.89
C LEU A 39 -32.80 -12.91 -7.93
N ALA A 40 -32.49 -14.15 -7.56
CA ALA A 40 -31.38 -14.52 -6.69
C ALA A 40 -30.01 -13.93 -7.10
N PRO A 41 -29.56 -13.96 -8.38
CA PRO A 41 -28.28 -13.36 -8.76
C PRO A 41 -28.28 -11.83 -8.69
N SER A 42 -29.44 -11.16 -8.67
CA SER A 42 -29.52 -9.69 -8.61
C SER A 42 -29.21 -9.13 -7.22
N THR A 43 -29.61 -9.84 -6.16
CA THR A 43 -29.42 -9.37 -4.78
C THR A 43 -27.96 -9.43 -4.36
N GLN A 44 -27.20 -10.42 -4.84
CA GLN A 44 -25.78 -10.57 -4.53
C GLN A 44 -24.92 -9.43 -5.11
N ARG A 45 -25.30 -8.85 -6.26
CA ARG A 45 -24.52 -7.76 -6.88
C ARG A 45 -24.68 -6.40 -6.18
N TYR A 46 -25.82 -6.17 -5.53
CA TYR A 46 -26.12 -4.88 -4.90
C TYR A 46 -25.24 -4.61 -3.67
N PHE A 47 -24.95 -5.66 -2.88
CA PHE A 47 -24.09 -5.55 -1.70
C PHE A 47 -22.60 -5.45 -2.06
N ALA A 48 -22.14 -6.17 -3.09
CA ALA A 48 -20.76 -6.08 -3.57
C ALA A 48 -20.43 -4.69 -4.15
N GLN A 49 -21.37 -4.06 -4.85
CA GLN A 49 -21.18 -2.70 -5.38
C GLN A 49 -21.06 -1.65 -4.27
N ARG A 50 -21.79 -1.76 -3.16
CA ARG A 50 -21.67 -0.81 -2.05
C ARG A 50 -20.31 -0.89 -1.36
N ALA A 51 -19.78 -2.09 -1.15
CA ALA A 51 -18.45 -2.27 -0.57
C ALA A 51 -17.33 -1.71 -1.48
N GLN A 52 -17.46 -1.89 -2.80
CA GLN A 52 -16.53 -1.31 -3.77
C GLN A 52 -16.59 0.22 -3.77
N VAL A 53 -17.79 0.82 -3.72
CA VAL A 53 -17.94 2.28 -3.67
C VAL A 53 -17.39 2.88 -2.37
N SER A 54 -17.55 2.22 -1.23
CA SER A 54 -16.97 2.71 0.03
C SER A 54 -15.43 2.61 0.06
N ALA A 55 -14.87 1.50 -0.46
CA ALA A 55 -13.43 1.34 -0.55
C ALA A 55 -12.80 2.39 -1.49
N LEU A 56 -13.40 2.60 -2.67
CA LEU A 56 -12.89 3.55 -3.65
C LEU A 56 -12.97 5.02 -3.16
N ARG A 57 -13.97 5.34 -2.32
CA ARG A 57 -14.05 6.67 -1.67
C ARG A 57 -12.98 6.86 -0.61
N ALA A 58 -12.73 5.84 0.20
CA ALA A 58 -11.66 5.89 1.20
C ALA A 58 -10.27 6.07 0.54
N ASP A 59 -10.05 5.43 -0.60
CA ASP A 59 -8.84 5.63 -1.40
C ASP A 59 -8.76 7.06 -1.96
N LEU A 60 -9.84 7.65 -2.45
CA LEU A 60 -9.81 9.04 -2.92
C LEU A 60 -9.44 10.01 -1.80
N ASP A 61 -10.04 9.88 -0.63
CA ASP A 61 -9.78 10.76 0.52
C ASP A 61 -8.32 10.66 0.99
N SER A 62 -7.75 9.45 1.02
CA SER A 62 -6.34 9.26 1.38
C SER A 62 -5.39 9.89 0.35
N ASN A 63 -5.67 9.70 -0.94
CA ASN A 63 -4.90 10.30 -2.03
C ASN A 63 -4.96 11.83 -2.00
N TYR A 64 -6.14 12.42 -1.73
CA TYR A 64 -6.27 13.89 -1.60
C TYR A 64 -5.45 14.44 -0.44
N LYS A 65 -5.45 13.75 0.70
CA LYS A 65 -4.68 14.15 1.88
C LYS A 65 -3.18 14.13 1.60
N GLU A 66 -2.67 13.07 0.96
CA GLU A 66 -1.26 12.97 0.59
C GLU A 66 -0.86 14.07 -0.41
N LEU A 67 -1.74 14.40 -1.36
CA LEU A 67 -1.54 15.50 -2.30
C LEU A 67 -1.47 16.86 -1.60
N GLU A 68 -2.31 17.08 -0.60
CA GLU A 68 -2.34 18.33 0.18
C GLU A 68 -1.08 18.47 1.04
N GLU A 69 -0.66 17.40 1.72
CA GLU A 69 0.61 17.35 2.47
C GLU A 69 1.81 17.61 1.57
N ALA A 70 1.89 16.93 0.42
CA ALA A 70 2.96 17.12 -0.55
C ALA A 70 2.99 18.55 -1.13
N ARG A 71 1.83 19.15 -1.39
CA ARG A 71 1.73 20.56 -1.84
C ARG A 71 2.19 21.53 -0.76
N ALA A 72 1.77 21.32 0.49
CA ALA A 72 2.19 22.15 1.61
C ALA A 72 3.71 22.04 1.84
N GLU A 73 4.27 20.85 1.68
CA GLU A 73 5.71 20.67 1.69
C GLU A 73 6.38 21.43 0.54
N LEU A 74 5.96 21.22 -0.71
CA LEU A 74 6.52 21.94 -1.86
C LEU A 74 6.51 23.47 -1.69
N GLN A 75 5.45 24.02 -1.09
CA GLN A 75 5.38 25.45 -0.77
C GLN A 75 6.43 25.88 0.25
N ARG A 76 6.70 25.07 1.28
CA ARG A 76 7.78 25.33 2.25
C ARG A 76 9.16 25.27 1.59
N TRP A 77 9.42 24.28 0.74
CA TRP A 77 10.69 24.15 0.00
C TRP A 77 10.90 25.26 -1.05
N ARG A 78 9.84 25.96 -1.47
CA ARG A 78 9.92 27.11 -2.37
C ARG A 78 10.41 28.39 -1.69
N ASP A 79 10.39 28.46 -0.36
CA ASP A 79 10.90 29.61 0.37
C ASP A 79 12.44 29.59 0.38
N PRO A 80 13.12 30.57 -0.25
CA PRO A 80 14.56 30.60 -0.32
C PRO A 80 15.23 30.71 1.06
N ASP A 81 14.57 31.26 2.07
CA ASP A 81 15.16 31.38 3.41
C ASP A 81 15.06 30.05 4.17
N TYR A 82 13.97 29.30 3.99
CA TYR A 82 13.82 27.94 4.51
C TYR A 82 14.90 26.99 3.95
N VAL A 83 15.15 27.05 2.64
CA VAL A 83 16.21 26.24 1.99
C VAL A 83 17.60 26.61 2.51
N LYS A 84 17.90 27.90 2.71
CA LYS A 84 19.18 28.33 3.30
C LYS A 84 19.36 27.81 4.71
N SER A 85 18.33 27.88 5.56
CA SER A 85 18.43 27.36 6.94
C SER A 85 18.62 25.85 6.97
N GLU A 86 17.90 25.10 6.13
CA GLU A 86 17.98 23.63 6.13
C GLU A 86 19.31 23.14 5.55
N ALA A 87 19.82 23.81 4.51
CA ALA A 87 21.15 23.56 3.97
C ALA A 87 22.27 23.87 4.99
N ARG A 88 22.12 24.93 5.79
CA ARG A 88 23.08 25.24 6.86
C ARG A 88 23.05 24.18 7.96
N ASN A 89 21.87 23.74 8.38
CA ASN A 89 21.70 22.77 9.47
C ASN A 89 22.16 21.37 9.08
N ARG A 90 21.81 20.88 7.88
CA ARG A 90 22.12 19.50 7.47
C ARG A 90 23.41 19.35 6.68
N LEU A 91 23.72 20.32 5.81
CA LEU A 91 24.83 20.21 4.86
C LEU A 91 26.02 21.09 5.25
N HIS A 92 25.94 21.81 6.37
CA HIS A 92 26.93 22.80 6.79
C HIS A 92 27.28 23.79 5.66
N PHE A 93 26.29 24.13 4.82
CA PHE A 93 26.49 25.01 3.68
C PHE A 93 26.72 26.45 4.16
N VAL A 94 27.69 27.13 3.56
CA VAL A 94 28.08 28.51 3.89
C VAL A 94 27.82 29.41 2.70
N LEU A 95 27.34 30.64 2.94
CA LEU A 95 27.16 31.61 1.85
C LEU A 95 28.52 32.11 1.33
N PRO A 96 28.64 32.49 0.05
CA PRO A 96 29.88 33.06 -0.49
C PRO A 96 30.26 34.31 0.32
N GLY A 97 31.40 34.26 1.01
CA GLY A 97 31.90 35.33 1.90
C GLY A 97 31.93 34.98 3.39
N GLU A 98 31.26 33.91 3.82
CA GLU A 98 31.34 33.39 5.19
C GLU A 98 32.52 32.40 5.36
N ARG A 99 33.28 32.49 6.46
CA ARG A 99 34.40 31.58 6.76
C ARG A 99 33.99 30.51 7.77
N GLN A 100 34.00 29.24 7.35
CA GLN A 100 33.75 28.09 8.23
C GLN A 100 35.08 27.61 8.84
N TYR A 101 35.14 27.59 10.18
CA TYR A 101 36.27 27.04 10.91
C TYR A 101 35.95 25.60 11.33
N ILE A 102 36.72 24.63 10.83
CA ILE A 102 36.66 23.24 11.28
C ILE A 102 37.81 23.04 12.27
N ILE A 103 37.49 22.73 13.53
CA ILE A 103 38.48 22.54 14.58
C ILE A 103 39.09 21.14 14.43
N LEU A 104 40.25 21.08 13.77
CA LEU A 104 41.03 19.86 13.61
C LEU A 104 42.07 19.84 14.75
N GLY A 105 41.84 19.04 15.79
CA GLY A 105 42.80 18.90 16.90
C GLY A 105 42.20 18.76 18.30
N ALA A 106 40.89 18.91 18.45
CA ALA A 106 40.23 18.43 19.66
C ALA A 106 40.26 16.89 19.61
N LYS A 107 41.02 16.25 20.50
CA LYS A 107 40.77 14.84 20.82
C LYS A 107 39.28 14.76 21.13
N PRO A 108 38.50 13.92 20.43
CA PRO A 108 37.08 13.85 20.69
C PRO A 108 36.94 13.31 22.10
N THR A 109 36.52 14.16 23.05
CA THR A 109 35.75 13.66 24.17
C THR A 109 34.49 13.13 23.50
N ILE A 110 34.46 11.83 23.25
CA ILE A 110 33.26 11.16 22.77
C ILE A 110 32.28 11.28 23.93
N ASP A 111 31.45 12.33 23.89
CA ASP A 111 30.27 12.41 24.70
C ASP A 111 29.43 11.18 24.31
N SER A 112 29.47 10.16 25.16
CA SER A 112 28.81 8.86 24.96
C SER A 112 27.29 8.96 25.02
N ASP A 113 26.73 10.16 24.88
CA ASP A 113 25.29 10.40 24.91
C ASP A 113 24.62 10.15 23.56
N ASN A 114 25.40 9.83 22.52
CA ASN A 114 24.87 9.38 21.24
C ASN A 114 24.60 7.85 21.28
N GLN A 115 23.66 7.43 22.11
CA GLN A 115 23.25 6.03 22.34
C GLN A 115 22.67 5.32 21.10
N GLY A 116 22.60 5.99 19.93
CA GLY A 116 22.11 5.42 18.68
C GLY A 116 23.16 5.24 17.57
N ALA A 117 24.39 5.72 17.76
CA ALA A 117 25.44 5.57 16.75
C ALA A 117 26.24 4.29 17.01
N THR A 118 26.17 3.34 16.07
CA THR A 118 26.99 2.11 16.11
C THR A 118 28.47 2.47 16.21
N PRO A 119 29.27 1.77 17.06
CA PRO A 119 30.67 2.06 17.23
C PRO A 119 31.40 1.95 15.88
N ILE A 120 31.96 3.06 15.43
CA ILE A 120 32.71 3.13 14.16
C ILE A 120 34.13 2.67 14.47
N ASN A 121 34.55 1.51 13.94
CA ASN A 121 35.94 1.07 14.04
C ASN A 121 36.85 2.09 13.36
N GLN A 122 37.84 2.63 14.09
CA GLN A 122 38.77 3.64 13.57
C GLN A 122 40.12 3.02 13.14
N ASP A 123 40.28 1.71 13.27
CA ASP A 123 41.50 0.96 12.94
C ASP A 123 41.61 0.63 11.45
N PHE A 124 41.67 1.66 10.61
CA PHE A 124 41.91 1.49 9.18
C PHE A 124 43.37 1.84 8.83
N PRO A 125 44.10 0.98 8.09
CA PRO A 125 45.43 1.29 7.60
C PRO A 125 45.44 2.59 6.78
N LEU A 126 46.37 3.50 7.09
CA LEU A 126 46.55 4.74 6.33
C LEU A 126 47.12 4.41 4.94
N GLY A 127 46.54 5.02 3.89
CA GLY A 127 46.99 4.83 2.50
C GLY A 127 45.95 4.17 1.56
N ILE A 128 44.81 3.72 2.10
CA ILE A 128 43.74 3.13 1.28
C ILE A 128 42.79 4.23 0.78
N PRO A 129 42.36 4.20 -0.50
CA PRO A 129 41.33 5.11 -1.03
C PRO A 129 40.04 5.13 -0.21
N TRP A 130 39.34 6.27 -0.21
CA TRP A 130 38.15 6.51 0.62
C TRP A 130 37.02 5.50 0.34
N TYR A 131 36.84 5.09 -0.92
CA TYR A 131 35.79 4.15 -1.30
C TYR A 131 36.02 2.76 -0.70
N SER A 132 37.28 2.32 -0.58
CA SER A 132 37.63 1.04 0.04
C SER A 132 37.30 1.03 1.52
N ARG A 133 37.40 2.17 2.21
CA ARG A 133 37.04 2.30 3.63
C ARG A 133 35.54 2.08 3.85
N VAL A 134 34.71 2.61 2.95
CA VAL A 134 33.25 2.43 2.98
C VAL A 134 32.86 0.97 2.72
N ILE A 135 33.51 0.31 1.77
CA ILE A 135 33.26 -1.10 1.48
C ILE A 135 33.66 -1.97 2.68
N LEU A 136 34.82 -1.67 3.30
CA LEU A 136 35.29 -2.38 4.49
C LEU A 136 34.38 -2.16 5.71
N SER A 137 33.77 -0.97 5.86
CA SER A 137 32.87 -0.71 6.99
C SER A 137 31.61 -1.56 6.92
N ILE A 138 31.05 -1.78 5.72
CA ILE A 138 29.88 -2.65 5.53
C ILE A 138 30.21 -4.09 5.92
N THR A 139 31.42 -4.56 5.61
CA THR A 139 31.87 -5.93 5.98
C THR A 139 32.28 -6.05 7.44
N SER A 140 32.78 -4.98 8.06
CA SER A 140 33.24 -4.96 9.46
C SER A 140 32.09 -5.04 10.47
N VAL A 141 30.88 -4.61 10.11
CA VAL A 141 29.72 -4.59 11.02
C VAL A 141 29.15 -6.00 11.27
N GLY A 142 29.53 -7.00 10.47
CA GLY A 142 29.05 -8.39 10.60
C GLY A 142 29.93 -9.34 11.42
N VAL A 143 31.16 -8.95 11.75
CA VAL A 143 32.05 -9.75 12.60
C VAL A 143 31.96 -9.23 14.03
N GLY A 144 30.93 -9.67 14.74
CA GLY A 144 30.83 -9.50 16.19
C GLY A 144 32.11 -10.01 16.85
N ALA A 145 32.71 -9.17 17.68
CA ALA A 145 33.84 -9.53 18.52
C ALA A 145 33.52 -10.82 19.28
N SER A 146 34.21 -11.92 18.94
CA SER A 146 34.32 -13.06 19.82
C SER A 146 35.17 -12.63 21.01
N ALA A 147 34.50 -12.31 22.13
CA ALA A 147 35.13 -12.08 23.41
C ALA A 147 35.87 -13.36 23.88
N PRO A 148 37.04 -13.25 24.54
CA PRO A 148 37.46 -14.26 25.50
C PRO A 148 36.63 -14.18 26.79
#